data_AF-A0A8C9EVW1-F1
#
_entry.id   AF-A0A8C9EVW1-F1
#
_cell.length_a   1.000
_cell.length_b   1.000
_cell.length_c   1.000
_cell.angle_alpha   90.00
_cell.angle_beta   90.00
_cell.angle_gamma   90.00
#
_symmetry.space_group_name_H-M   'P 1'
#
loop_
_entity.id
_entity.type
_entity.pdbx_description
1 polymer ?
#
loop_
_entity_poly.entity_id
_entity_poly.type
_entity_poly.pdbx_seq_one_letter_code
_entity_poly.pdbx_strand_id
1 'polypeptide(L)'
;MQIYENTYFQGGDLTMVFTPSANYCQIVCTYHPTCLLFTYLPVTWTRDPAQRFSCYLKDSDTEMLPKVKMEGAISGHSLKQCNIKISACSPDVHVGLDMQGVNYDVSMADSYQQCQKRCTNDKHCHFFTYISQFPVLCSLPSAQ
;
A
#
# COMPACT_ATOMS: atom_id res chain seq x y z
N MET A 1 16.87 -9.44 -3.07
CA MET A 1 16.61 -8.06 -3.51
C MET A 1 16.61 -7.13 -2.30
N GLN A 2 16.94 -5.85 -2.51
CA GLN A 2 17.37 -4.93 -1.45
C GLN A 2 16.38 -3.77 -1.25
N ILE A 3 16.19 -3.39 0.02
CA ILE A 3 15.49 -2.18 0.47
C ILE A 3 16.54 -1.10 0.79
N TYR A 4 16.22 0.14 0.44
CA TYR A 4 17.06 1.32 0.63
C TYR A 4 16.30 2.37 1.44
N GLU A 5 16.71 2.54 2.68
CA GLU A 5 16.23 3.60 3.57
C GLU A 5 16.79 4.96 3.15
N ASN A 6 16.03 6.02 3.42
CA ASN A 6 16.37 7.41 3.10
C ASN A 6 16.83 7.63 1.65
N THR A 7 16.25 6.87 0.72
CA THR A 7 16.67 6.82 -0.68
C THR A 7 15.44 6.90 -1.57
N TYR A 8 15.51 7.77 -2.58
CA TYR A 8 14.53 7.91 -3.65
C TYR A 8 15.14 7.43 -4.97
N PHE A 9 14.41 6.64 -5.74
CA PHE A 9 14.79 6.27 -7.10
C PHE A 9 14.23 7.29 -8.08
N GLN A 10 15.10 8.02 -8.77
CA GLN A 10 14.71 9.13 -9.63
C GLN A 10 14.26 8.64 -11.01
N GLY A 11 13.08 9.11 -11.45
CA GLY A 11 12.51 8.78 -12.75
C GLY A 11 11.86 7.39 -12.80
N GLY A 12 11.59 6.93 -14.03
CA GLY A 12 11.00 5.62 -14.30
C GLY A 12 9.56 5.46 -13.82
N ASP A 13 8.88 6.54 -13.43
CA ASP A 13 7.53 6.48 -12.84
C ASP A 13 6.49 5.93 -13.83
N LEU A 14 5.90 4.79 -13.48
CA LEU A 14 4.78 4.19 -14.19
C LEU A 14 3.46 4.76 -13.71
N THR A 15 3.25 4.70 -12.40
CA THR A 15 2.04 5.16 -11.73
C THR A 15 2.31 5.37 -10.24
N MET A 16 1.40 6.07 -9.59
CA MET A 16 1.39 6.27 -8.14
C MET A 16 0.13 5.63 -7.57
N VAL A 17 0.31 4.87 -6.51
CA VAL A 17 -0.77 4.25 -5.73
C VAL A 17 -0.57 4.55 -4.25
N PHE A 18 -1.60 4.37 -3.44
CA PHE A 18 -1.48 4.51 -1.99
C PHE A 18 -1.37 3.14 -1.34
N THR A 19 -0.40 2.98 -0.44
CA THR A 19 -0.20 1.73 0.30
C THR A 19 0.09 2.01 1.77
N PRO A 20 -0.37 1.18 2.71
CA PRO A 20 -0.17 1.43 4.14
C PRO A 20 1.29 1.34 4.60
N SER A 21 2.15 0.69 3.81
CA SER A 21 3.55 0.46 4.18
C SER A 21 4.44 0.23 2.96
N ALA A 22 5.75 0.39 3.13
CA ALA A 22 6.74 0.06 2.11
C ALA A 22 6.70 -1.43 1.71
N ASN A 23 6.41 -2.32 2.66
CA ASN A 23 6.27 -3.76 2.39
C ASN A 23 5.09 -4.03 1.46
N TYR A 24 3.94 -3.37 1.70
CA TYR A 24 2.79 -3.51 0.83
C TYR A 24 3.04 -2.85 -0.54
N CYS A 25 3.74 -1.71 -0.58
CA CYS A 25 4.24 -1.11 -1.83
C CYS A 25 5.10 -2.09 -2.65
N GLN A 26 5.99 -2.84 -2.01
CA GLN A 26 6.77 -3.89 -2.66
C GLN A 26 5.90 -5.02 -3.23
N ILE A 27 4.87 -5.47 -2.48
CA ILE A 27 3.91 -6.48 -2.97
C ILE A 27 3.19 -5.94 -4.20
N VAL A 28 2.66 -4.71 -4.16
CA VAL A 28 1.98 -4.09 -5.30
C VAL A 28 2.90 -4.00 -6.51
N CYS A 29 4.15 -3.54 -6.35
CA CYS A 29 5.13 -3.53 -7.43
C CYS A 29 5.42 -4.94 -7.98
N THR A 30 5.51 -5.94 -7.10
CA THR A 30 5.75 -7.33 -7.50
C THR A 30 4.65 -7.88 -8.40
N TYR A 31 3.39 -7.55 -8.10
CA TYR A 31 2.24 -8.01 -8.87
C TYR A 31 1.93 -7.11 -10.08
N HIS A 32 2.32 -5.84 -10.06
CA HIS A 32 2.18 -4.93 -11.20
C HIS A 32 3.00 -5.44 -12.40
N PRO A 33 2.44 -5.56 -13.61
CA PRO A 33 3.06 -6.30 -14.72
C PRO A 33 4.48 -5.83 -15.07
N THR A 34 4.71 -4.53 -15.12
CA THR A 34 5.98 -3.93 -15.56
C THR A 34 6.80 -3.30 -14.43
N CYS A 35 6.32 -3.30 -13.18
CA CYS A 35 7.07 -2.64 -12.12
C CYS A 35 8.31 -3.46 -11.73
N LEU A 36 9.48 -2.85 -11.79
CA LEU A 36 10.75 -3.44 -11.38
C LEU A 36 11.26 -2.86 -10.07
N LEU A 37 10.95 -1.58 -9.83
CA LEU A 37 11.48 -0.76 -8.75
C LEU A 37 10.34 0.02 -8.11
N PHE A 38 10.47 0.41 -6.85
CA PHE A 38 9.49 1.28 -6.21
C PHE A 38 10.16 2.31 -5.30
N THR A 39 9.44 3.40 -5.04
CA THR A 39 9.73 4.30 -3.94
C THR A 39 8.46 4.59 -3.14
N TYR A 40 8.51 4.30 -1.85
CA TYR A 40 7.46 4.59 -0.89
C TYR A 40 7.81 5.82 -0.06
N LEU A 41 6.84 6.73 0.08
CA LEU A 41 6.92 7.93 0.90
C LEU A 41 5.95 7.79 2.09
N PRO A 42 6.46 7.70 3.34
CA PRO A 42 5.62 7.54 4.51
C PRO A 42 4.80 8.79 4.80
N VAL A 43 3.82 8.65 5.69
CA VAL A 43 2.93 9.74 6.15
C VAL A 43 3.68 10.99 6.63
N THR A 44 4.88 10.82 7.18
CA THR A 44 5.70 11.90 7.74
C THR A 44 6.38 12.77 6.69
N TRP A 45 6.43 12.32 5.43
CA TRP A 45 7.19 12.98 4.37
C TRP A 45 6.55 14.28 3.89
N THR A 46 5.21 14.36 3.89
CA THR A 46 4.47 15.52 3.38
C THR A 46 3.32 15.91 4.28
N ARG A 47 3.08 17.22 4.37
CA ARG A 47 1.89 17.75 5.04
C ARG A 47 0.65 17.65 4.17
N ASP A 48 0.81 17.58 2.85
CA ASP A 48 -0.29 17.43 1.89
C ASP A 48 -0.94 16.05 2.05
N PRO A 49 -2.20 15.97 2.54
CA PRO A 49 -2.89 14.70 2.73
C PRO A 49 -3.00 13.88 1.45
N ALA A 50 -3.08 14.52 0.28
CA ALA A 50 -3.24 13.85 -1.02
C ALA A 50 -1.97 13.11 -1.49
N GLN A 51 -0.84 13.31 -0.83
CA GLN A 51 0.45 12.70 -1.18
C GLN A 51 1.01 11.80 -0.06
N ARG A 52 0.30 11.64 1.07
CA ARG A 52 0.72 10.74 2.14
C ARG A 52 0.61 9.29 1.69
N PHE A 53 1.49 8.43 2.18
CA PHE A 53 1.49 6.99 1.87
C PHE A 53 1.68 6.65 0.38
N SER A 54 2.25 7.58 -0.38
CA SER A 54 2.47 7.41 -1.82
C SER A 54 3.48 6.30 -2.09
N CYS A 55 3.12 5.38 -2.97
CA CYS A 55 3.94 4.33 -3.52
C CYS A 55 4.08 4.57 -5.02
N TYR A 56 5.27 4.99 -5.43
CA TYR A 56 5.62 5.18 -6.83
C TYR A 56 6.12 3.86 -7.40
N LEU A 57 5.39 3.31 -8.36
CA LEU A 57 5.80 2.13 -9.12
C LEU A 57 6.68 2.57 -10.28
N LYS A 58 7.81 1.89 -10.48
CA LYS A 58 8.83 2.33 -11.41
C LYS A 58 9.35 1.19 -12.28
N ASP A 59 9.76 1.55 -13.50
CA ASP A 59 10.41 0.67 -14.48
C ASP A 59 11.78 1.23 -14.88
N SER A 60 12.63 0.37 -15.45
CA SER A 60 13.93 0.74 -16.01
C SER A 60 14.40 -0.32 -17.00
N ASP A 61 14.82 0.13 -18.19
CA ASP A 61 15.46 -0.74 -19.20
C ASP A 61 16.74 -1.41 -18.70
N THR A 62 17.40 -0.82 -17.70
CA THR A 62 18.65 -1.31 -17.11
C THR A 62 18.44 -1.98 -15.75
N GLU A 63 17.19 -2.09 -15.30
CA GLU A 63 16.80 -2.53 -13.96
C GLU A 63 17.37 -1.67 -12.81
N MET A 64 17.97 -0.53 -13.14
CA MET A 64 18.58 0.40 -12.20
C MET A 64 18.06 1.82 -12.44
N LEU A 65 17.91 2.57 -11.37
CA LEU A 65 17.58 4.00 -11.41
C LEU A 65 18.57 4.81 -10.56
N PRO A 66 18.80 6.09 -10.89
CA PRO A 66 19.61 6.97 -10.07
C PRO A 66 19.07 7.04 -8.63
N LYS A 67 19.96 6.87 -7.66
CA LYS A 67 19.63 6.91 -6.24
C LYS A 67 19.92 8.29 -5.69
N VAL A 68 18.89 8.95 -5.17
CA VAL A 68 18.99 10.27 -4.53
C VAL A 68 18.72 10.12 -3.04
N LYS A 69 19.54 10.77 -2.22
CA LYS A 69 19.30 10.82 -0.77
C LYS A 69 18.04 11.64 -0.50
N MET A 70 17.06 11.03 0.15
CA MET A 70 15.82 11.68 0.56
C MET A 70 15.38 11.10 1.88
N GLU A 71 15.44 11.89 2.94
CA GLU A 71 15.10 11.44 4.30
C GLU A 71 13.65 10.93 4.38
N GLY A 72 13.45 9.77 5.01
CA GLY A 72 12.18 9.10 5.14
C GLY A 72 11.70 8.31 3.92
N ALA A 73 12.26 8.53 2.72
CA ALA A 73 11.90 7.75 1.54
C ALA A 73 12.46 6.33 1.62
N ILE A 74 11.64 5.33 1.29
CA ILE A 74 12.04 3.92 1.28
C ILE A 74 11.89 3.41 -0.15
N SER A 75 13.01 3.05 -0.78
CA SER A 75 13.00 2.49 -2.13
C SER A 75 13.37 1.02 -2.13
N GLY A 76 12.97 0.29 -3.16
CA GLY A 76 13.31 -1.13 -3.27
C GLY A 76 13.00 -1.70 -4.65
N HIS A 77 13.29 -2.99 -4.80
CA HIS A 77 12.97 -3.72 -6.01
C HIS A 77 11.70 -4.54 -5.81
N SER A 78 10.97 -4.77 -6.91
CA SER A 78 9.94 -5.81 -6.98
C SER A 78 10.53 -7.16 -6.57
N LEU A 79 9.72 -8.16 -6.27
CA LEU A 79 10.23 -9.50 -5.94
C LEU A 79 10.13 -10.50 -7.11
N LYS A 80 9.84 -10.02 -8.33
CA LYS A 80 9.59 -10.85 -9.54
C LYS A 80 10.73 -11.80 -9.89
N GLN A 81 11.98 -11.36 -9.69
CA GLN A 81 13.18 -12.14 -10.00
C GLN A 81 13.60 -13.09 -8.85
N CYS A 82 12.89 -13.07 -7.72
CA CYS A 82 13.15 -14.01 -6.64
C CYS A 82 12.43 -15.34 -6.91
N ASN A 83 13.17 -16.46 -6.82
CA ASN A 83 12.57 -17.80 -6.93
C ASN A 83 11.89 -18.22 -5.62
N ILE A 84 10.92 -17.43 -5.17
CA ILE A 84 10.15 -17.64 -3.93
C ILE A 84 8.66 -17.51 -4.20
N LYS A 85 7.84 -18.22 -3.42
CA LYS A 85 6.39 -18.01 -3.46
C LYS A 85 6.03 -16.75 -2.67
N ILE A 86 5.42 -15.78 -3.34
CA ILE A 86 5.03 -14.50 -2.75
C ILE A 86 3.53 -14.49 -2.59
N SER A 87 3.06 -14.26 -1.36
CA SER A 87 1.64 -14.13 -1.08
C SER A 87 1.17 -12.71 -1.36
N ALA A 88 0.03 -12.56 -2.06
CA ALA A 88 -0.69 -11.29 -2.13
C ALA A 88 -1.53 -11.02 -0.87
N CYS A 89 -1.76 -12.02 -0.03
CA CYS A 89 -2.53 -11.88 1.20
C CYS A 89 -1.75 -11.02 2.21
N SER A 90 -2.39 -9.95 2.68
CA SER A 90 -1.89 -9.09 3.75
C SER A 90 -2.83 -9.19 4.96
N PRO A 91 -2.46 -9.94 6.00
CA PRO A 91 -3.30 -10.10 7.19
C PRO A 91 -3.17 -8.90 8.17
N ASP A 92 -2.24 -7.99 7.91
CA ASP A 92 -1.90 -6.87 8.79
C ASP A 92 -3.11 -5.93 8.99
N VAL A 93 -3.27 -5.46 10.23
CA VAL A 93 -4.27 -4.46 10.60
C VAL A 93 -3.56 -3.16 10.96
N HIS A 94 -3.90 -2.08 10.27
CA HIS A 94 -3.25 -0.79 10.42
C HIS A 94 -4.01 0.12 11.39
N VAL A 95 -3.67 0.02 12.68
CA VAL A 95 -4.31 0.84 13.73
C VAL A 95 -4.02 2.33 13.51
N GLY A 96 -5.06 3.16 13.59
CA GLY A 96 -4.95 4.61 13.41
C GLY A 96 -4.85 5.06 11.94
N LEU A 97 -4.99 4.14 10.99
CA LEU A 97 -5.08 4.44 9.57
C LEU A 97 -6.51 4.24 9.08
N ASP A 98 -7.03 5.24 8.39
CA ASP A 98 -8.28 5.13 7.62
C ASP A 98 -7.92 5.12 6.12
N MET A 99 -8.24 4.02 5.44
CA MET A 99 -8.01 3.89 4.00
C MET A 99 -9.23 4.45 3.27
N GLN A 100 -9.01 5.51 2.49
CA GLN A 100 -10.11 6.16 1.79
C GLN A 100 -10.48 5.43 0.50
N GLY A 101 -11.79 5.43 0.24
CA GLY A 101 -12.41 4.89 -0.96
C GLY A 101 -13.90 5.21 -0.94
N VAL A 102 -14.65 4.71 -1.91
CA VAL A 102 -16.11 4.88 -1.91
C VAL A 102 -16.74 3.77 -1.08
N ASN A 103 -17.27 4.14 0.09
CA ASN A 103 -18.04 3.24 0.95
C ASN A 103 -19.34 2.84 0.25
N TYR A 104 -19.47 1.54 -0.07
CA TYR A 104 -20.72 0.98 -0.60
C TYR A 104 -21.52 0.24 0.47
N ASP A 105 -20.87 -0.14 1.58
CA ASP A 105 -21.50 -0.82 2.71
C ASP A 105 -20.94 -0.24 4.03
N VAL A 106 -21.85 0.20 4.90
CA VAL A 106 -21.55 0.70 6.25
C VAL A 106 -22.51 0.04 7.22
N SER A 107 -21.98 -0.59 8.26
CA SER A 107 -22.75 -1.41 9.20
C SER A 107 -22.14 -1.40 10.60
N MET A 108 -22.88 -1.88 11.59
CA MET A 108 -22.32 -2.15 12.93
C MET A 108 -21.59 -3.49 12.93
N ALA A 109 -20.48 -3.57 13.67
CA ALA A 109 -19.75 -4.82 13.92
C ALA A 109 -19.20 -4.82 15.35
N ASP A 110 -19.19 -5.97 16.01
CA ASP A 110 -18.74 -6.10 17.40
C ASP A 110 -17.21 -6.07 17.54
N SER A 111 -16.49 -6.28 16.43
CA SER A 111 -15.03 -6.31 16.40
C SER A 111 -14.47 -6.06 14.99
N TYR A 112 -13.19 -5.66 14.92
CA TYR A 112 -12.49 -5.53 13.65
C TYR A 112 -12.37 -6.89 12.93
N GLN A 113 -12.25 -8.01 13.65
CA GLN A 113 -12.16 -9.34 13.06
C GLN A 113 -13.45 -9.73 12.33
N GLN A 114 -14.61 -9.35 12.89
CA GLN A 114 -15.88 -9.55 12.21
C GLN A 114 -15.97 -8.70 10.95
N CYS A 115 -15.51 -7.44 11.00
CA CYS A 115 -15.45 -6.56 9.84
C CYS A 115 -14.50 -7.11 8.75
N GLN A 116 -13.30 -7.56 9.14
CA GLN A 116 -12.33 -8.21 8.27
C GLN A 116 -12.92 -9.44 7.59
N LYS A 117 -13.55 -10.34 8.37
CA LYS A 117 -14.21 -11.54 7.84
C LYS A 117 -15.32 -11.20 6.86
N ARG A 118 -16.10 -10.14 7.12
CA ARG A 118 -17.14 -9.67 6.20
C ARG A 118 -16.51 -9.22 4.88
N CYS A 119 -15.48 -8.37 4.94
CA CYS A 119 -14.76 -7.92 3.75
C CYS A 119 -14.18 -9.10 2.95
N THR A 120 -13.49 -10.05 3.59
CA THR A 120 -12.92 -11.23 2.93
C THR A 120 -13.97 -12.08 2.18
N ASN A 121 -15.22 -12.11 2.67
CA ASN A 121 -16.30 -12.86 2.05
C ASN A 121 -17.12 -12.04 1.04
N ASP A 122 -16.82 -10.76 0.84
CA ASP A 122 -17.45 -9.89 -0.15
C ASP A 122 -16.51 -9.68 -1.35
N LYS A 123 -16.96 -10.10 -2.54
CA LYS A 123 -16.19 -10.01 -3.77
C LYS A 123 -15.88 -8.57 -4.23
N HIS A 124 -16.59 -7.56 -3.73
CA HIS A 124 -16.37 -6.15 -4.07
C HIS A 124 -15.50 -5.44 -3.02
N CYS A 125 -15.16 -6.11 -1.92
CA CYS A 125 -14.35 -5.51 -0.87
C CYS A 125 -12.86 -5.63 -1.20
N HIS A 126 -12.18 -4.49 -1.29
CA HIS A 126 -10.71 -4.46 -1.43
C HIS A 126 -10.02 -4.31 -0.07
N PHE A 127 -10.60 -3.52 0.83
CA PHE A 127 -10.14 -3.27 2.19
C PHE A 127 -11.33 -2.84 3.07
N PHE A 128 -11.11 -2.72 4.38
CA PHE A 128 -12.15 -2.30 5.32
C PHE A 128 -11.60 -1.24 6.29
N THR A 129 -12.48 -0.40 6.81
CA THR A 129 -12.21 0.48 7.95
C THR A 129 -13.12 0.10 9.10
N TYR A 130 -12.55 -0.11 10.30
CA TYR A 130 -13.30 -0.37 11.53
C TYR A 130 -13.07 0.75 12.55
N ILE A 131 -14.16 1.34 13.04
CA ILE A 131 -14.15 2.40 14.05
C ILE A 131 -14.65 1.79 15.36
N SER A 132 -13.79 1.74 16.37
CA SER A 132 -14.11 1.18 17.69
C SER A 132 -14.81 2.16 18.64
N GLN A 133 -14.81 3.47 18.32
CA GLN A 133 -15.48 4.51 19.10
C GLN A 133 -16.94 4.62 18.68
N PHE A 134 -17.84 4.97 19.59
CA PHE A 134 -19.28 5.04 19.27
C PHE A 134 -19.58 6.14 18.22
N PRO A 135 -20.34 5.83 17.15
CA PRO A 135 -20.91 4.52 16.83
C PRO A 135 -19.85 3.53 16.29
N VAL A 136 -19.92 2.28 16.76
CA VAL A 136 -18.97 1.23 16.36
C VAL A 136 -19.28 0.77 14.93
N LEU A 137 -18.49 1.22 13.97
CA LEU A 137 -18.80 1.04 12.54
C LEU A 137 -17.76 0.17 11.83
N CYS A 138 -18.26 -0.66 10.92
CA CYS A 138 -17.52 -1.36 9.88
C CYS A 138 -17.93 -0.79 8.52
N SER A 139 -16.94 -0.25 7.79
CA SER A 139 -17.12 0.30 6.45
C SER A 139 -16.31 -0.52 5.46
N LEU A 140 -16.91 -0.82 4.29
CA LEU A 140 -16.26 -1.51 3.17
C LEU A 140 -16.12 -0.53 2.00
N PRO A 141 -14.95 0.12 1.85
CA PRO A 141 -14.69 0.96 0.70
C PRO A 141 -14.29 0.12 -0.53
N SER A 142 -14.69 0.59 -1.72
CA SER A 142 -14.14 0.14 -2.98
C SER A 142 -13.02 1.06 -3.43
N ALA A 143 -11.94 0.49 -3.99
CA ALA A 143 -10.90 1.26 -4.67
C ALA A 143 -11.39 1.62 -6.09
N GLN A 144 -11.22 2.89 -6.47
CA GLN A 144 -11.51 3.37 -7.83
C GLN A 144 -10.30 3.25 -8.74
#